data_AF-A0A4Y2C0U0-F1
#
_entry.id   AF-A0A4Y2C0U0-F1
#
_cell.length_a   1.000
_cell.length_b   1.000
_cell.length_c   1.000
_cell.angle_alpha   90.00
_cell.angle_beta   90.00
_cell.angle_gamma   90.00
#
_symmetry.space_group_name_H-M   'P 1'
#
loop_
_entity.id
_entity.type
_entity.pdbx_description
1 polymer ?
#
loop_
_entity_poly.entity_id
_entity_poly.type
_entity_poly.pdbx_seq_one_letter_code
_entity_poly.pdbx_strand_id
1 'polypeptide(L)'
;KMSKNFEGGSTHTDEAFFEFVHDLLGYAIPKFGYEWIEPPDFERTSKKIFKESFGDAIILFRTRHKEEFEERLSRVFRTESDVTIAGYSQQFCERTFKGKIPLMELIAYFAFLLDTGLFYFMLDEPEVLHQLTDETLEVFYKFVKPYFTIVGGWHALYQVAEQYVNFVNFTPSGIVSASVSEVASVSKL
;
A
#
# COMPACT_ATOMS: atom_id res chain seq x y z
N LYS A 1 -44.47 -10.28 1.78
CA LYS A 1 -43.69 -9.36 0.91
C LYS A 1 -43.31 -8.13 1.73
N MET A 2 -42.08 -8.06 2.22
CA MET A 2 -41.45 -6.81 2.66
C MET A 2 -40.03 -6.87 2.11
N SER A 3 -39.72 -5.96 1.18
CA SER A 3 -38.41 -5.88 0.55
C SER A 3 -37.41 -5.42 1.60
N LYS A 4 -36.42 -6.26 1.91
CA LYS A 4 -35.15 -5.75 2.40
C LYS A 4 -34.50 -5.05 1.22
N ASN A 5 -34.67 -3.73 1.16
CA ASN A 5 -33.89 -2.89 0.28
C ASN A 5 -32.44 -3.05 0.74
N PHE A 6 -31.66 -3.86 0.02
CA PHE A 6 -30.20 -3.77 0.06
C PHE A 6 -29.85 -2.42 -0.57
N GLU A 7 -29.80 -1.37 0.24
CA GLU A 7 -29.10 -0.16 -0.15
C GLU A 7 -27.63 -0.56 -0.33
N GLY A 8 -27.19 -0.59 -1.58
CA GLY A 8 -25.79 -0.75 -1.91
C GLY A 8 -25.02 0.43 -1.35
N GLY A 9 -24.49 0.28 -0.14
CA GLY A 9 -23.63 1.27 0.49
C GLY A 9 -22.50 1.66 -0.46
N SER A 10 -22.32 2.97 -0.68
CA SER A 10 -21.25 3.50 -1.51
C SER A 10 -19.91 3.02 -0.96
N THR A 11 -19.08 2.40 -1.80
CA THR A 11 -17.72 2.00 -1.43
C THR A 11 -16.72 3.16 -1.49
N HIS A 12 -17.18 4.39 -1.71
CA HIS A 12 -16.36 5.59 -1.89
C HIS A 12 -16.61 6.61 -0.77
N THR A 13 -16.93 6.12 0.42
CA THR A 13 -17.03 6.93 1.63
C THR A 13 -15.72 6.89 2.42
N ASP A 14 -15.56 7.86 3.29
CA ASP A 14 -14.49 7.91 4.28
C ASP A 14 -14.56 6.75 5.27
N GLU A 15 -15.75 6.31 5.70
CA GLU A 15 -15.84 5.14 6.59
C GLU A 15 -15.31 3.87 5.89
N ALA A 16 -15.65 3.69 4.61
CA ALA A 16 -15.14 2.56 3.83
C ALA A 16 -13.62 2.61 3.64
N PHE A 17 -13.04 3.81 3.50
CA PHE A 17 -11.59 3.98 3.41
C PHE A 17 -10.91 3.75 4.76
N PHE A 18 -11.45 4.31 5.84
CA PHE A 18 -10.96 4.13 7.19
C PHE A 18 -10.93 2.64 7.57
N GLU A 19 -12.05 1.94 7.40
CA GLU A 19 -12.12 0.50 7.65
C GLU A 19 -11.18 -0.32 6.77
N PHE A 20 -10.92 0.13 5.54
CA PHE A 20 -9.94 -0.49 4.65
C PHE A 20 -8.52 -0.38 5.19
N VAL A 21 -8.15 0.76 5.78
CA VAL A 21 -6.84 0.94 6.43
C VAL A 21 -6.72 0.00 7.64
N HIS A 22 -7.75 -0.11 8.45
CA HIS A 22 -7.80 -1.08 9.56
C HIS A 22 -7.65 -2.53 9.07
N ASP A 23 -8.38 -2.92 8.02
CA ASP A 23 -8.23 -4.24 7.40
C ASP A 23 -6.80 -4.49 6.90
N LEU A 24 -6.16 -3.47 6.30
CA LEU A 24 -4.78 -3.56 5.83
C LEU A 24 -3.79 -3.76 6.98
N LEU A 25 -3.92 -2.98 8.06
CA LEU A 25 -3.06 -3.11 9.24
C LEU A 25 -3.25 -4.49 9.91
N GLY A 26 -4.51 -4.91 10.12
CA GLY A 26 -4.83 -6.22 10.66
C GLY A 26 -4.34 -7.38 9.78
N TYR A 27 -4.25 -7.19 8.47
CA TYR A 27 -3.66 -8.17 7.56
C TYR A 27 -2.12 -8.18 7.59
N ALA A 28 -1.50 -7.01 7.57
CA ALA A 28 -0.07 -6.87 7.32
C ALA A 28 0.78 -6.97 8.60
N ILE A 29 0.39 -6.31 9.69
CA ILE A 29 1.15 -6.25 10.95
C ILE A 29 1.49 -7.65 11.50
N PRO A 30 0.55 -8.62 11.57
CA PRO A 30 0.86 -9.98 12.04
C PRO A 30 1.92 -10.71 11.23
N LYS A 31 2.08 -10.39 9.94
CA LYS A 31 3.10 -11.02 9.07
C LYS A 31 4.52 -10.56 9.39
N PHE A 32 4.67 -9.52 10.23
CA PHE A 32 5.96 -9.05 10.74
C PHE A 32 6.19 -9.44 12.21
N GLY A 33 5.32 -10.26 12.81
CA GLY A 33 5.49 -10.76 14.17
C GLY A 33 4.98 -9.84 15.27
N TYR A 34 4.22 -8.79 14.91
CA TYR A 34 3.56 -7.89 15.85
C TYR A 34 2.07 -8.21 15.96
N GLU A 35 1.44 -7.79 17.05
CA GLU A 35 0.00 -7.92 17.24
C GLU A 35 -0.69 -6.60 16.89
N TRP A 36 -1.68 -6.64 15.99
CA TRP A 36 -2.57 -5.50 15.75
C TRP A 36 -3.78 -5.63 16.67
N ILE A 37 -3.93 -4.66 17.58
CA ILE A 37 -5.08 -4.56 18.46
C ILE A 37 -5.98 -3.47 17.89
N GLU A 38 -7.16 -3.86 17.40
CA GLU A 38 -8.16 -2.89 16.95
C GLU A 38 -8.64 -2.01 18.13
N PRO A 39 -8.93 -0.71 17.90
CA PRO A 39 -9.53 0.13 18.93
C PRO A 39 -10.81 -0.48 19.49
N PRO A 40 -11.07 -0.37 20.81
CA PRO A 40 -12.26 -0.93 21.42
C PRO A 40 -13.57 -0.29 20.93
N ASP A 41 -13.50 0.91 20.37
CA ASP A 41 -14.59 1.67 19.77
C ASP A 41 -14.69 1.51 18.24
N PHE A 42 -13.83 0.69 17.63
CA PHE A 42 -13.91 0.38 16.21
C PHE A 42 -15.14 -0.48 15.90
N GLU A 43 -16.12 0.10 15.21
CA GLU A 43 -17.27 -0.62 14.67
C GLU A 43 -17.31 -0.53 13.15
N ARG A 44 -17.43 -1.68 12.49
CA ARG A 44 -17.62 -1.73 11.05
C ARG A 44 -19.04 -1.31 10.68
N THR A 45 -19.14 -0.26 9.88
CA THR A 45 -20.39 0.31 9.36
C THR A 45 -20.51 0.14 7.83
N SER A 46 -19.40 -0.09 7.15
CA SER A 46 -19.34 -0.23 5.69
C SER A 46 -19.18 -1.69 5.23
N LYS A 47 -19.39 -1.91 3.92
CA LYS A 47 -19.11 -3.21 3.30
C LYS A 47 -17.60 -3.42 3.22
N LYS A 48 -17.10 -4.54 3.74
CA LYS A 48 -15.69 -4.93 3.58
C LYS A 48 -15.28 -4.91 2.11
N ILE A 49 -14.32 -4.04 1.79
CA ILE A 49 -13.77 -3.87 0.45
C ILE A 49 -12.35 -4.42 0.30
N PHE A 50 -11.65 -4.66 1.42
CA PHE A 50 -10.26 -5.13 1.42
C PHE A 50 -10.09 -6.48 0.70
N LYS A 51 -8.99 -6.62 -0.04
CA LYS A 51 -8.57 -7.86 -0.68
C LYS A 51 -7.15 -8.21 -0.27
N GLU A 52 -6.91 -9.48 0.02
CA GLU A 52 -5.59 -9.98 0.44
C GLU A 52 -4.50 -9.75 -0.61
N SER A 53 -4.83 -9.88 -1.91
CA SER A 53 -3.89 -9.59 -3.01
C SER A 53 -3.37 -8.15 -2.98
N PHE A 54 -4.17 -7.22 -2.47
CA PHE A 54 -3.71 -5.86 -2.21
C PHE A 54 -2.70 -5.83 -1.06
N GLY A 55 -3.05 -6.43 0.09
CA GLY A 55 -2.13 -6.55 1.22
C GLY A 55 -0.80 -7.22 0.86
N ASP A 56 -0.82 -8.25 0.03
CA ASP A 56 0.39 -8.91 -0.47
C ASP A 56 1.23 -7.99 -1.36
N ALA A 57 0.58 -7.22 -2.24
CA ALA A 57 1.29 -6.21 -3.04
C ALA A 57 1.98 -5.17 -2.16
N ILE A 58 1.32 -4.69 -1.10
CA ILE A 58 1.89 -3.76 -0.12
C ILE A 58 3.13 -4.34 0.54
N ILE A 59 3.04 -5.57 1.06
CA ILE A 59 4.14 -6.23 1.75
C ILE A 59 5.32 -6.49 0.82
N LEU A 60 5.06 -6.96 -0.40
CA LEU A 60 6.10 -7.19 -1.40
C LEU A 60 6.77 -5.87 -1.82
N PHE A 61 5.98 -4.82 -2.05
CA PHE A 61 6.52 -3.50 -2.39
C PHE A 61 7.41 -2.97 -1.27
N ARG A 62 6.92 -2.97 -0.03
CA ARG A 62 7.72 -2.62 1.15
C ARG A 62 9.02 -3.41 1.22
N THR A 63 8.95 -4.72 1.08
CA THR A 63 10.12 -5.60 1.21
C THR A 63 11.19 -5.28 0.16
N ARG A 64 10.78 -4.98 -1.09
CA ARG A 64 11.71 -4.62 -2.17
C ARG A 64 12.30 -3.22 -2.03
N HIS A 65 11.56 -2.30 -1.41
CA HIS A 65 11.93 -0.89 -1.23
C HIS A 65 12.33 -0.57 0.22
N LYS A 66 12.67 -1.59 1.03
CA LYS A 66 12.92 -1.45 2.46
C LYS A 66 13.98 -0.40 2.78
N GLU A 67 15.14 -0.46 2.10
CA GLU A 67 16.24 0.48 2.34
C GLU A 67 15.84 1.93 2.03
N GLU A 68 15.07 2.13 0.96
CA GLU A 68 14.56 3.45 0.58
C GLU A 68 13.58 3.99 1.63
N PHE A 69 12.69 3.14 2.16
CA PHE A 69 11.77 3.53 3.21
C PHE A 69 12.47 3.79 4.55
N GLU A 70 13.44 2.96 4.93
CA GLU A 70 14.27 3.19 6.13
C GLU A 70 15.04 4.51 6.04
N GLU A 71 15.63 4.82 4.88
CA GLU A 71 16.30 6.10 4.66
C GLU A 71 15.33 7.27 4.79
N ARG A 72 14.15 7.17 4.17
CA ARG A 72 13.11 8.20 4.24
C ARG A 72 12.62 8.42 5.66
N LEU A 73 12.27 7.37 6.40
CA LEU A 73 11.86 7.44 7.80
C LEU A 73 12.96 8.04 8.67
N SER A 74 14.22 7.62 8.48
CA SER A 74 15.33 8.20 9.23
C SER A 74 15.46 9.72 9.04
N ARG A 75 15.09 10.27 7.87
CA ARG A 75 15.06 11.71 7.63
C ARG A 75 13.91 12.39 8.37
N VAL A 76 12.74 11.76 8.46
CA VAL A 76 11.60 12.26 9.24
C VAL A 76 11.96 12.36 10.72
N PHE A 77 12.53 11.28 11.28
CA PHE A 77 12.84 11.22 12.71
C PHE A 77 14.14 11.94 13.11
N ARG A 78 15.03 12.29 12.18
CA ARG A 78 16.25 13.08 12.45
C ARG A 78 16.03 14.58 12.43
N THR A 79 14.95 15.06 11.82
CA THR A 79 14.59 16.46 11.91
C THR A 79 13.98 16.74 13.28
N GLU A 80 14.65 17.53 14.13
CA GLU A 80 14.12 18.11 15.38
C GLU A 80 12.95 19.12 15.15
N SER A 81 12.23 18.96 14.04
CA SER A 81 11.18 19.85 13.55
C SER A 81 9.82 19.20 13.82
N ASP A 82 8.80 20.03 14.00
CA ASP A 82 7.37 19.69 14.16
C ASP A 82 6.74 18.96 12.94
N VAL A 83 7.53 18.25 12.11
CA VAL A 83 7.03 17.47 10.99
C VAL A 83 6.39 16.21 11.54
N THR A 84 5.08 16.28 11.76
CA THR A 84 4.25 15.11 12.04
C THR A 84 4.29 14.14 10.85
N ILE A 85 3.96 12.88 11.09
CA ILE A 85 3.84 11.87 10.03
C ILE A 85 2.74 12.25 9.03
N ALA A 86 1.68 12.94 9.44
CA ALA A 86 0.75 13.61 8.54
C ALA A 86 1.48 14.58 7.60
N GLY A 87 2.29 15.47 8.16
CA GLY A 87 3.03 16.47 7.40
C GLY A 87 3.96 15.83 6.37
N TYR A 88 4.65 14.75 6.74
CA TYR A 88 5.49 14.01 5.79
C TYR A 88 4.68 13.20 4.77
N SER A 89 3.62 12.53 5.20
CA SER A 89 2.71 11.75 4.34
C SER A 89 2.07 12.65 3.28
N GLN A 90 1.68 13.87 3.67
CA GLN A 90 1.18 14.87 2.74
C GLN A 90 2.27 15.31 1.75
N GLN A 91 3.50 15.60 2.21
CA GLN A 91 4.61 15.93 1.31
C GLN A 91 4.97 14.79 0.36
N PHE A 92 4.90 13.54 0.82
CA PHE A 92 5.07 12.37 -0.03
C PHE A 92 3.99 12.36 -1.11
N CYS A 93 2.73 12.50 -0.73
CA CYS A 93 1.62 12.56 -1.67
C CYS A 93 1.77 13.71 -2.67
N GLU A 94 2.15 14.92 -2.24
CA GLU A 94 2.33 16.07 -3.12
C GLU A 94 3.49 15.91 -4.11
N ARG A 95 4.59 15.26 -3.69
CA ARG A 95 5.75 15.00 -4.57
C ARG A 95 5.51 13.85 -5.54
N THR A 96 4.80 12.84 -5.08
CA THR A 96 4.55 11.59 -5.80
C THR A 96 3.34 11.73 -6.74
N PHE A 97 2.24 12.30 -6.25
CA PHE A 97 1.01 12.53 -7.01
C PHE A 97 1.09 13.87 -7.76
N LYS A 98 1.95 13.92 -8.79
CA LYS A 98 2.11 15.09 -9.69
C LYS A 98 0.89 15.29 -10.62
N GLY A 99 -0.32 15.40 -10.08
CA GLY A 99 -1.57 15.60 -10.83
C GLY A 99 -2.16 14.35 -11.50
N LYS A 100 -1.54 13.18 -11.31
CA LYS A 100 -2.06 11.85 -11.63
C LYS A 100 -1.64 10.93 -10.49
N ILE A 101 -2.50 9.99 -10.08
CA ILE A 101 -2.12 8.94 -9.13
C ILE A 101 -1.96 7.65 -9.94
N PRO A 102 -0.77 7.29 -10.44
CA PRO A 102 -0.58 5.92 -10.88
C PRO A 102 -1.00 5.01 -9.72
N LEU A 103 -1.88 4.03 -9.97
CA LEU A 103 -2.37 3.12 -8.91
C LEU A 103 -1.21 2.44 -8.15
N MET A 104 -0.04 2.30 -8.79
CA MET A 104 1.22 1.88 -8.17
C MET A 104 1.76 2.84 -7.11
N GLU A 105 1.58 4.15 -7.28
CA GLU A 105 1.99 5.12 -6.26
C GLU A 105 1.08 5.09 -5.04
N LEU A 106 -0.19 4.70 -5.23
CA LEU A 106 -1.08 4.43 -4.11
C LEU A 106 -0.63 3.17 -3.35
N ILE A 107 -0.21 2.12 -4.06
CA ILE A 107 0.45 0.95 -3.45
C ILE A 107 1.70 1.37 -2.68
N ALA A 108 2.56 2.22 -3.26
CA ALA A 108 3.76 2.72 -2.60
C ALA A 108 3.43 3.54 -1.33
N TYR A 109 2.37 4.36 -1.38
CA TYR A 109 1.88 5.12 -0.23
C TYR A 109 1.44 4.19 0.92
N PHE A 110 0.61 3.18 0.64
CA PHE A 110 0.20 2.22 1.67
C PHE A 110 1.36 1.37 2.20
N ALA A 111 2.37 1.08 1.37
CA ALA A 111 3.61 0.44 1.82
C ALA A 111 4.42 1.32 2.77
N PHE A 112 4.47 2.63 2.51
CA PHE A 112 5.08 3.60 3.41
C PHE A 112 4.32 3.72 4.74
N LEU A 113 2.98 3.75 4.71
CA LEU A 113 2.16 3.76 5.93
C LEU A 113 2.38 2.51 6.78
N LEU A 114 2.44 1.34 6.15
CA LEU A 114 2.77 0.10 6.83
C LEU A 114 4.16 0.17 7.47
N ASP A 115 5.16 0.68 6.77
CA ASP A 115 6.52 0.80 7.30
C ASP A 115 6.60 1.76 8.49
N THR A 116 5.88 2.88 8.39
CA THR A 116 5.70 3.85 9.46
C THR A 116 5.02 3.20 10.67
N GLY A 117 3.98 2.39 10.42
CA GLY A 117 3.28 1.72 11.50
C GLY A 117 4.14 0.68 12.21
N LEU A 118 4.93 -0.10 11.45
CA LEU A 118 5.92 -1.03 12.02
C LEU A 118 7.00 -0.29 12.83
N PHE A 119 7.37 0.92 12.42
CA PHE A 119 8.30 1.73 13.18
C PHE A 119 7.75 2.14 14.56
N TYR A 120 6.47 2.51 14.65
CA TYR A 120 5.84 2.80 15.93
C TYR A 120 5.74 1.59 16.86
N PHE A 121 5.49 0.40 16.31
CA PHE A 121 5.59 -0.84 17.09
C PHE A 121 6.99 -1.07 17.65
N MET A 122 8.05 -0.69 16.92
CA MET A 122 9.43 -0.78 17.44
C MET A 122 9.73 0.25 18.54
N LEU A 123 9.01 1.37 18.57
CA LEU A 123 9.15 2.41 19.58
C LEU A 123 8.29 2.17 20.84
N ASP A 124 7.48 1.10 20.86
CA ASP A 124 6.50 0.85 21.92
C ASP A 124 5.43 1.96 22.06
N GLU A 125 5.08 2.58 20.92
CA GLU A 125 4.01 3.60 20.81
C GLU A 125 2.89 3.15 19.84
N PRO A 126 2.30 1.96 20.00
CA PRO A 126 1.29 1.43 19.07
C PRO A 126 0.00 2.27 19.03
N GLU A 127 -0.31 3.03 20.07
CA GLU A 127 -1.47 3.93 20.14
C GLU A 127 -1.43 5.04 19.08
N VAL A 128 -0.22 5.41 18.62
CA VAL A 128 -0.03 6.44 17.59
C VAL A 128 -0.48 5.95 16.21
N LEU A 129 -0.65 4.64 16.03
CA LEU A 129 -1.18 4.06 14.79
C LEU A 129 -2.62 4.46 14.52
N HIS A 130 -3.40 4.73 15.56
CA HIS A 130 -4.77 5.22 15.41
C HIS A 130 -4.79 6.67 14.90
N GLN A 131 -3.78 7.47 15.25
CA GLN A 131 -3.61 8.81 14.66
C GLN A 131 -3.23 8.69 13.18
N LEU A 132 -2.40 7.70 12.82
CA LEU A 132 -2.04 7.44 11.43
C LEU A 132 -3.28 7.11 10.57
N THR A 133 -4.26 6.36 11.09
CA THR A 133 -5.50 6.11 10.35
C THR A 133 -6.30 7.40 10.10
N ASP A 134 -6.37 8.32 11.07
CA ASP A 134 -7.05 9.61 10.90
C ASP A 134 -6.32 10.51 9.90
N GLU A 135 -4.99 10.57 9.98
CA GLU A 135 -4.16 11.37 9.07
C GLU A 135 -4.27 10.89 7.60
N THR A 136 -4.52 9.59 7.39
CA THR A 136 -4.72 9.03 6.05
C THR A 136 -6.04 9.43 5.40
N LEU A 137 -7.03 9.89 6.18
CA LEU A 137 -8.29 10.40 5.64
C LEU A 137 -8.10 11.70 4.86
N GLU A 138 -7.19 12.58 5.29
CA GLU A 138 -6.87 13.78 4.51
C GLU A 138 -6.30 13.42 3.14
N VAL A 139 -5.43 12.42 3.09
CA VAL A 139 -4.87 11.90 1.82
C VAL A 139 -5.97 11.29 0.97
N PHE A 140 -6.90 10.54 1.57
CA PHE A 140 -8.04 10.01 0.87
C PHE A 140 -8.86 11.11 0.19
N TYR A 141 -9.22 12.15 0.93
CA TYR A 141 -10.05 13.24 0.41
C TYR A 141 -9.34 14.08 -0.66
N LYS A 142 -8.07 14.44 -0.43
CA LYS A 142 -7.31 15.30 -1.34
C LYS A 142 -6.90 14.58 -2.62
N PHE A 143 -6.55 13.30 -2.53
CA PHE A 143 -5.88 12.58 -3.62
C PHE A 143 -6.69 11.38 -4.10
N VAL A 144 -7.04 10.45 -3.20
CA VAL A 144 -7.60 9.14 -3.59
C VAL A 144 -9.02 9.25 -4.16
N LYS A 145 -9.94 9.89 -3.42
CA LYS A 145 -11.37 9.99 -3.77
C LYS A 145 -11.62 10.68 -5.12
N PRO A 146 -10.98 11.83 -5.44
CA PRO A 146 -11.13 12.45 -6.75
C PRO A 146 -10.64 11.54 -7.89
N TYR A 147 -9.55 10.81 -7.67
CA TYR A 147 -8.94 9.99 -8.70
C TYR A 147 -9.65 8.66 -8.91
N PHE A 148 -10.13 8.02 -7.84
CA PHE A 148 -10.84 6.74 -7.90
C PHE A 148 -12.10 6.80 -8.76
N THR A 149 -12.76 7.95 -8.77
CA THR A 149 -13.92 8.20 -9.63
C THR A 149 -13.57 8.14 -11.12
N ILE A 150 -12.33 8.46 -11.50
CA ILE A 150 -11.86 8.53 -12.89
C ILE A 150 -11.31 7.19 -13.38
N VAL A 151 -10.62 6.42 -12.52
CA VAL A 151 -9.84 5.24 -12.94
C VAL A 151 -10.50 3.88 -12.67
N GLY A 152 -11.77 3.84 -12.30
CA GLY A 152 -12.48 2.59 -11.98
C GLY A 152 -12.32 2.12 -10.53
N GLY A 153 -11.90 3.03 -9.64
CA GLY A 153 -11.90 2.86 -8.20
C GLY A 153 -11.11 1.66 -7.69
N TRP A 154 -11.66 1.02 -6.64
CA TRP A 154 -11.07 -0.16 -5.98
C TRP A 154 -10.79 -1.31 -6.94
N HIS A 155 -11.65 -1.52 -7.95
CA HIS A 155 -11.48 -2.62 -8.89
C HIS A 155 -10.16 -2.50 -9.67
N ALA A 156 -9.89 -1.31 -10.22
CA ALA A 156 -8.65 -1.07 -10.96
C ALA A 156 -7.42 -1.16 -10.05
N LEU A 157 -7.51 -0.64 -8.81
CA LEU A 157 -6.43 -0.77 -7.82
C LEU A 157 -6.08 -2.25 -7.58
N TYR A 158 -7.08 -3.11 -7.42
CA TYR A 158 -6.86 -4.54 -7.17
C TYR A 158 -6.29 -5.27 -8.38
N GLN A 159 -6.67 -4.91 -9.60
CA GLN A 159 -6.04 -5.48 -10.80
C GLN A 159 -4.55 -5.15 -10.86
N VAL A 160 -4.18 -3.90 -10.56
CA VAL A 160 -2.77 -3.48 -10.54
C VAL A 160 -2.00 -4.21 -9.43
N ALA A 161 -2.59 -4.38 -8.25
CA ALA A 161 -1.99 -5.14 -7.16
C ALA A 161 -1.74 -6.61 -7.53
N GLU A 162 -2.74 -7.28 -8.11
CA GLU A 162 -2.61 -8.67 -8.58
C GLU A 162 -1.53 -8.81 -9.66
N GLN A 163 -1.47 -7.87 -10.61
CA GLN A 163 -0.42 -7.83 -11.63
C GLN A 163 0.97 -7.65 -11.00
N TYR A 164 1.10 -6.78 -10.00
CA TYR A 164 2.35 -6.56 -9.29
C TYR A 164 2.81 -7.82 -8.54
N VAL A 165 1.91 -8.47 -7.79
CA VAL A 165 2.21 -9.73 -7.08
C VAL A 165 2.68 -10.80 -8.07
N ASN A 166 1.97 -10.97 -9.19
CA ASN A 166 2.34 -11.94 -10.22
C ASN A 166 3.70 -11.62 -10.86
N PHE A 167 3.98 -10.34 -11.14
CA PHE A 167 5.26 -9.90 -11.69
C PHE A 167 6.42 -10.19 -10.73
N VAL A 168 6.25 -9.89 -9.45
CA VAL A 168 7.29 -10.11 -8.43
C VAL A 168 7.54 -11.60 -8.18
N ASN A 169 6.49 -12.41 -8.16
CA ASN A 169 6.58 -13.85 -7.93
C ASN A 169 6.90 -14.65 -9.20
N PHE A 170 6.97 -14.00 -10.36
CA PHE A 170 7.33 -14.66 -11.60
C PHE A 170 8.77 -15.17 -11.52
N THR A 171 8.91 -16.48 -11.43
CA THR A 171 10.17 -17.18 -11.64
C THR A 171 10.18 -17.62 -13.10
N PRO A 172 11.11 -17.17 -13.96
CA PRO A 172 11.14 -17.62 -15.35
C PRO A 172 11.46 -19.12 -15.37
N SER A 173 10.44 -19.96 -15.48
CA SER A 173 10.62 -21.37 -15.83
C SER A 173 10.99 -21.44 -17.32
N GLY A 174 12.26 -21.23 -17.61
CA GLY A 174 12.79 -21.38 -18.97
C GLY A 174 13.93 -20.44 -19.35
N ILE A 175 15.11 -20.58 -18.72
CA ILE A 175 16.35 -20.37 -19.48
C ILE A 175 16.60 -21.71 -20.19
N VAL A 176 16.01 -21.86 -21.38
CA VAL A 176 16.60 -22.79 -22.35
C VAL A 176 17.94 -22.18 -22.70
N SER A 177 19.02 -22.90 -22.35
CA SER A 177 20.37 -22.65 -22.83
C SER A 177 20.32 -22.35 -24.32
N ALA A 178 20.42 -21.08 -24.69
CA ALA A 178 20.82 -20.71 -26.03
C ALA A 178 22.33 -21.01 -26.10
N SER A 179 22.66 -22.29 -26.28
CA SER A 179 23.94 -22.70 -26.82
C SER A 179 24.00 -22.17 -28.25
N VAL A 180 24.42 -20.91 -28.37
CA VAL A 180 24.76 -20.29 -29.65
C VAL A 180 26.04 -20.98 -30.11
N SER A 181 25.88 -21.77 -31.16
CA SER A 181 26.87 -22.57 -31.84
C SER A 181 28.19 -21.84 -32.07
N GLU A 182 29.29 -22.56 -31.86
CA GLU A 182 30.58 -22.26 -32.45
C GLU A 182 30.41 -21.96 -33.94
N VAL A 183 30.56 -20.70 -34.33
CA VAL A 183 30.92 -20.38 -35.71
C VAL A 183 32.42 -20.58 -35.80
N ALA A 184 32.78 -21.76 -36.30
CA ALA A 184 34.13 -22.14 -36.66
C ALA A 184 34.82 -21.02 -37.45
N SER A 185 35.80 -20.38 -36.82
CA SER A 185 36.74 -19.49 -37.49
C SER A 185 37.77 -20.35 -38.21
N VAL A 186 37.45 -20.74 -39.44
CA VAL A 186 38.45 -21.27 -40.37
C VAL A 186 38.44 -20.38 -41.60
N SER A 187 39.43 -19.50 -41.70
CA SER A 187 40.05 -19.16 -42.97
C SER A 187 41.47 -18.67 -42.73
N LYS A 188 42.40 -19.43 -43.30
CA LYS A 188 43.85 -19.27 -43.30
C LYS A 188 44.27 -17.97 -44.02
N LEU A 189 45.36 -17.38 -43.54
CA LEU A 189 46.51 -16.99 -44.36
C LEU A 189 47.77 -17.46 -43.64
#